data_AF-A0A537SUP3-F1
#
_entry.id   AF-A0A537SUP3-F1
#
_cell.length_a   1.000
_cell.length_b   1.000
_cell.length_c   1.000
_cell.angle_alpha   90.00
_cell.angle_beta   90.00
_cell.angle_gamma   90.00
#
_symmetry.space_group_name_H-M   'P 1'
#
loop_
_entity.id
_entity.type
_entity.pdbx_description
1 polymer ?
#
loop_
_entity_poly.entity_id
_entity_poly.type
_entity_poly.pdbx_seq_one_letter_code
_entity_poly.pdbx_strand_id
1 'polypeptide(L)'
;MIGTGMTEPFFFNRGRGLSVREIAALTGAKPRPGADLDRRISGIAALDQAAPTDLAFLEKAKYAPQLSVSSAGACLTTERYAARAPVHISVLCVGEPYRAFVEVARTLFPDALRPSSLFEASGVAVG
;
A
#
# COMPACT_ATOMS: atom_id res chain seq x y z
N MET A 1 -13.70 -21.90 18.28
CA MET A 1 -14.24 -21.29 17.04
C MET A 1 -14.67 -19.88 17.38
N ILE A 2 -13.99 -18.86 16.86
CA ILE A 2 -14.54 -17.50 16.82
C ILE A 2 -14.33 -16.99 15.40
N GLY A 3 -15.41 -17.10 14.62
CA GLY A 3 -15.56 -16.36 13.37
C GLY A 3 -16.04 -14.96 13.71
N THR A 4 -15.36 -13.96 13.17
CA THR A 4 -15.93 -12.62 13.04
C THR A 4 -15.61 -12.15 11.63
N GLY A 5 -16.50 -12.52 10.71
CA GLY A 5 -16.60 -11.89 9.41
C GLY A 5 -17.09 -10.46 9.62
N MET A 6 -16.16 -9.54 9.81
CA MET A 6 -16.43 -8.11 9.74
C MET A 6 -16.28 -7.69 8.28
N THR A 7 -17.31 -7.98 7.48
CA THR A 7 -17.50 -7.30 6.20
C THR A 7 -18.08 -5.92 6.54
N GLU A 8 -17.21 -5.01 6.97
CA GLU A 8 -17.56 -3.58 6.99
C GLU A 8 -17.65 -3.08 5.54
N PRO A 9 -18.66 -2.26 5.21
CA PRO A 9 -18.78 -1.68 3.88
C PRO A 9 -17.57 -0.78 3.63
N PHE A 10 -16.67 -1.26 2.77
CA PHE A 10 -15.57 -0.48 2.22
C PHE A 10 -16.16 0.62 1.34
N PHE A 11 -16.44 1.77 1.93
CA PHE A 11 -16.84 2.96 1.21
C PHE A 11 -15.63 3.47 0.43
N PHE A 12 -15.42 2.91 -0.76
CA PHE A 12 -14.41 3.33 -1.74
C PHE A 12 -14.68 4.78 -2.16
N ASN A 13 -14.22 5.74 -1.36
CA ASN A 13 -14.26 7.15 -1.70
C ASN A 13 -13.19 7.41 -2.77
N ARG A 14 -13.61 7.27 -4.04
CA ARG A 14 -12.83 7.24 -5.30
C ARG A 14 -11.79 8.35 -5.56
N GLY A 15 -11.49 9.23 -4.60
CA GLY A 15 -10.61 10.39 -4.82
C GLY A 15 -9.57 10.69 -3.75
N ARG A 16 -9.37 9.87 -2.70
CA ARG A 16 -8.41 10.20 -1.61
C ARG A 16 -7.38 9.12 -1.25
N GLY A 17 -7.28 8.04 -2.03
CA GLY A 17 -6.44 6.88 -1.69
C GLY A 17 -7.15 5.87 -0.78
N LEU A 18 -6.43 4.81 -0.41
CA LEU A 18 -6.89 3.74 0.47
C LEU A 18 -6.22 3.88 1.84
N SER A 19 -6.95 3.66 2.92
CA SER A 19 -6.36 3.51 4.24
C SER A 19 -5.65 2.16 4.39
N VAL A 20 -4.71 2.08 5.34
CA VAL A 20 -4.00 0.83 5.66
C VAL A 20 -4.98 -0.29 6.03
N ARG A 21 -6.08 0.02 6.73
CA ARG A 21 -7.18 -0.93 7.00
C ARG A 21 -7.79 -1.49 5.73
N GLU A 22 -8.08 -0.63 4.77
CA GLU A 22 -8.69 -1.01 3.50
C GLU A 22 -7.72 -1.86 2.67
N ILE A 23 -6.44 -1.50 2.66
CA ILE A 23 -5.39 -2.30 2.01
C ILE A 23 -5.29 -3.69 2.65
N ALA A 24 -5.30 -3.77 3.98
CA ALA A 24 -5.28 -5.04 4.70
C ALA A 24 -6.48 -5.93 4.33
N ALA A 25 -7.68 -5.35 4.28
CA ALA A 25 -8.88 -6.09 3.91
C ALA A 25 -8.92 -6.50 2.44
N LEU A 26 -8.43 -5.63 1.54
CA LEU A 26 -8.35 -5.90 0.10
C LEU A 26 -7.40 -7.06 -0.20
N THR A 27 -6.24 -7.06 0.46
CA THR A 27 -5.14 -8.00 0.16
C THR A 27 -5.12 -9.23 1.07
N GLY A 28 -5.96 -9.26 2.11
CA GLY A 28 -5.87 -10.25 3.19
C GLY A 28 -4.61 -10.11 4.05
N ALA A 29 -3.86 -9.02 3.92
CA ALA A 29 -2.67 -8.78 4.71
C ALA A 29 -3.02 -8.53 6.18
N LYS A 30 -2.16 -9.01 7.08
CA LYS A 30 -2.31 -8.83 8.52
C LYS A 30 -1.49 -7.62 8.97
N PRO A 31 -2.12 -6.53 9.46
CA PRO A 31 -1.38 -5.42 10.02
C PRO A 31 -0.61 -5.84 11.27
N ARG A 32 0.64 -5.35 11.39
CA ARG A 32 1.45 -5.56 12.59
C ARG A 32 0.91 -4.75 13.77
N PRO A 33 1.15 -5.19 15.01
CA PRO A 33 0.87 -4.39 16.20
C PRO A 33 1.58 -3.04 16.11
N GLY A 34 0.84 -1.94 16.28
CA GLY A 34 1.36 -0.58 16.14
C GLY A 34 1.26 0.02 14.73
N ALA A 35 0.72 -0.71 13.74
CA ALA A 35 0.41 -0.14 12.43
C ALA A 35 -0.74 0.88 12.55
N ASP A 36 -0.56 2.02 11.90
CA ASP A 36 -1.57 3.08 11.81
C ASP A 36 -2.58 2.70 10.72
N LEU A 37 -3.70 2.11 11.14
CA LEU A 37 -4.73 1.59 10.24
C LEU A 37 -5.50 2.70 9.49
N ASP A 38 -5.55 3.90 10.06
CA ASP A 38 -6.26 5.06 9.53
C ASP A 38 -5.40 5.88 8.56
N ARG A 39 -4.09 5.60 8.51
CA ARG A 39 -3.18 6.22 7.55
C ARG A 39 -3.67 6.04 6.13
N ARG A 40 -3.76 7.16 5.40
CA ARG A 40 -4.13 7.18 3.99
C ARG A 40 -2.93 7.00 3.08
N ILE A 41 -3.13 6.14 2.09
CA ILE A 41 -2.17 5.78 1.07
C ILE A 41 -2.79 6.11 -0.29
N SER A 42 -2.25 7.13 -0.94
CA SER A 42 -2.74 7.62 -2.23
C SER A 42 -1.85 7.23 -3.40
N GLY A 43 -0.63 6.79 -3.13
CA GLY A 43 0.34 6.42 -4.16
C GLY A 43 0.99 5.06 -3.91
N ILE A 44 1.80 4.65 -4.87
CA ILE A 44 2.66 3.47 -4.78
C ILE A 44 4.06 3.85 -5.22
N ALA A 45 5.07 3.35 -4.52
CA ALA A 45 6.46 3.69 -4.81
C ALA A 45 7.42 2.58 -4.34
N ALA A 46 8.62 2.57 -4.91
CA ALA A 46 9.70 1.71 -4.43
C ALA A 46 10.20 2.19 -3.06
N LEU A 47 10.73 1.29 -2.23
CA LEU A 47 11.19 1.60 -0.86
C LEU A 47 12.12 2.82 -0.77
N ASP A 48 12.97 3.02 -1.78
CA ASP A 48 13.95 4.12 -1.88
C ASP A 48 13.32 5.49 -2.22
N GLN A 49 12.18 5.50 -2.90
CA GLN A 49 11.50 6.71 -3.38
C GLN A 49 10.15 6.95 -2.70
N ALA A 50 9.77 6.07 -1.78
CA ALA A 50 8.45 6.09 -1.17
C ALA A 50 8.29 7.24 -0.18
N ALA A 51 7.23 8.02 -0.40
CA ALA A 51 6.80 9.07 0.50
C ALA A 51 5.85 8.53 1.59
N PRO A 52 5.56 9.33 2.64
CA PRO A 52 4.66 8.93 3.73
C PRO A 52 3.22 8.61 3.32
N THR A 53 2.84 8.94 2.09
CA THR A 53 1.53 8.68 1.47
C THR A 53 1.55 7.51 0.49
N ASP A 54 2.68 6.83 0.34
CA ASP A 54 2.87 5.76 -0.65
C ASP A 54 2.89 4.37 -0.01
N LEU A 55 2.36 3.40 -0.76
CA LEU A 55 2.54 1.98 -0.49
C LEU A 55 3.84 1.50 -1.12
N ALA A 56 4.67 0.85 -0.32
CA ALA A 56 5.80 0.07 -0.79
C ALA A 56 5.57 -1.43 -0.53
N PHE A 57 6.39 -2.29 -1.14
CA PHE A 57 6.42 -3.70 -0.82
C PHE A 57 7.87 -4.19 -0.65
N LEU A 58 8.05 -5.22 0.17
CA LEU A 58 9.31 -5.89 0.41
C LEU A 58 9.11 -7.41 0.36
N GLU A 59 9.68 -8.05 -0.65
CA GLU A 59 9.69 -9.52 -0.77
C GLU A 59 11.11 -10.10 -0.69
N LYS A 60 12.12 -9.37 -1.18
CA LYS A 60 13.49 -9.88 -1.31
C LYS A 60 14.36 -9.38 -0.16
N ALA A 61 15.10 -10.31 0.46
CA ALA A 61 16.04 -10.00 1.54
C ALA A 61 17.04 -8.89 1.20
N LYS A 62 17.47 -8.78 -0.06
CA LYS A 62 18.40 -7.74 -0.51
C LYS A 62 17.90 -6.29 -0.30
N TYR A 63 16.59 -6.11 -0.17
CA TYR A 63 15.94 -4.82 0.07
C TYR A 63 15.52 -4.61 1.53
N ALA A 64 15.78 -5.58 2.41
CA ALA A 64 15.57 -5.41 3.85
C ALA A 64 16.29 -4.17 4.44
N PRO A 65 17.54 -3.83 4.06
CA PRO A 65 18.17 -2.59 4.54
C PRO A 65 17.50 -1.32 3.98
N GLN A 66 16.88 -1.39 2.80
CA GLN A 66 16.14 -0.25 2.22
C GLN A 66 14.84 0.02 2.96
N LEU A 67 14.20 -1.02 3.53
CA LEU A 67 13.02 -0.84 4.37
C LEU A 67 13.31 0.02 5.61
N SER A 68 14.50 -0.13 6.20
CA SER A 68 14.90 0.65 7.39
C SER A 68 15.03 2.15 7.12
N VAL A 69 15.37 2.53 5.88
CA VAL A 69 15.54 3.94 5.47
C VAL A 69 14.33 4.48 4.70
N SER A 70 13.32 3.65 4.48
CA SER A 70 12.13 4.04 3.71
C SER A 70 11.27 5.04 4.49
N SER A 71 10.70 5.99 3.76
CA SER A 71 9.70 6.93 4.29
C SER A 71 8.27 6.53 3.91
N ALA A 72 8.07 5.30 3.42
CA ALA A 72 6.76 4.80 3.02
C ALA A 72 5.73 4.90 4.15
N GLY A 73 4.49 5.25 3.81
CA GLY A 73 3.40 5.24 4.78
C GLY A 73 3.00 3.83 5.21
N ALA A 74 3.02 2.91 4.25
CA ALA A 74 2.69 1.52 4.46
C ALA A 74 3.62 0.61 3.66
N CYS A 75 3.88 -0.58 4.19
CA CYS A 75 4.71 -1.58 3.52
C CYS A 75 4.08 -2.97 3.57
N LEU A 76 3.90 -3.59 2.40
CA LEU A 76 3.54 -5.00 2.27
C LEU A 76 4.78 -5.88 2.33
N THR A 77 4.86 -6.78 3.30
CA THR A 77 6.00 -7.70 3.41
C THR A 77 5.61 -9.03 4.03
N THR A 78 6.57 -9.93 4.21
CA THR A 78 6.37 -11.17 4.96
C THR A 78 6.75 -10.98 6.43
N GLU A 79 6.23 -11.83 7.32
CA GLU A 79 6.53 -11.76 8.76
C GLU A 79 8.04 -11.77 9.06
N ARG A 80 8.82 -12.43 8.19
CA ARG A 80 10.29 -12.52 8.28
C ARG A 80 10.97 -11.15 8.25
N TYR A 81 10.43 -10.21 7.49
CA TYR A 81 11.03 -8.89 7.31
C TYR A 81 10.27 -7.79 8.06
N ALA A 82 9.06 -8.06 8.53
CA ALA A 82 8.24 -7.12 9.28
C ALA A 82 8.95 -6.54 10.53
N ALA A 83 9.85 -7.32 11.16
CA ALA A 83 10.64 -6.87 12.31
C ALA A 83 11.75 -5.85 11.96
N ARG A 84 12.07 -5.68 10.68
CA ARG A 84 13.08 -4.71 10.21
C ARG A 84 12.48 -3.35 9.88
N ALA A 85 11.15 -3.25 9.81
CA ALA A 85 10.49 -1.99 9.53
C ALA A 85 10.62 -1.03 10.71
N PRO A 86 10.86 0.25 10.44
CA PRO A 86 10.82 1.29 11.46
C PRO A 86 9.37 1.57 11.91
N VAL A 87 9.23 2.11 13.13
CA VAL A 87 7.94 2.29 13.81
C VAL A 87 6.96 3.23 13.09
N HIS A 88 7.46 4.13 12.25
CA HIS A 88 6.63 5.08 11.51
C HIS A 88 5.93 4.44 10.29
N ILE A 89 6.34 3.24 9.87
CA ILE A 89 5.79 2.55 8.71
C ILE A 89 4.72 1.57 9.17
N SER A 90 3.53 1.67 8.56
CA SER A 90 2.47 0.70 8.79
C SER A 90 2.75 -0.58 8.03
N VAL A 91 3.25 -1.60 8.74
CA VAL A 91 3.61 -2.89 8.13
C VAL A 91 2.40 -3.81 8.02
N LEU A 92 2.20 -4.33 6.82
CA LEU A 92 1.17 -5.30 6.47
C LEU A 92 1.85 -6.61 6.06
N CYS A 93 1.62 -7.67 6.83
CA CYS A 93 2.19 -9.00 6.59
C CYS A 93 1.31 -9.82 5.66
N VAL A 94 1.84 -10.30 4.54
CA VAL A 94 1.11 -11.14 3.57
C VAL A 94 2.02 -12.22 2.99
N GLY A 95 1.45 -13.35 2.58
CA GLY A 95 2.20 -14.45 1.96
C GLY A 95 2.76 -14.10 0.58
N GLU A 96 1.99 -13.33 -0.20
CA GLU A 96 2.32 -12.92 -1.58
C GLU A 96 2.36 -11.37 -1.69
N PRO A 97 3.43 -10.70 -1.22
CA PRO A 97 3.50 -9.24 -1.18
C PRO A 97 3.42 -8.59 -2.56
N TYR A 98 3.99 -9.22 -3.60
CA TYR A 98 3.87 -8.73 -4.98
C TYR A 98 2.42 -8.73 -5.48
N ARG A 99 1.67 -9.82 -5.22
CA ARG A 99 0.28 -9.93 -5.64
C ARG A 99 -0.61 -8.91 -4.93
N ALA A 100 -0.45 -8.80 -3.62
CA ALA A 100 -1.13 -7.81 -2.79
C ALA A 100 -0.87 -6.38 -3.30
N PHE A 101 0.38 -6.07 -3.65
CA PHE A 101 0.77 -4.78 -4.21
C PHE A 101 0.05 -4.50 -5.54
N VAL A 102 -0.02 -5.49 -6.44
CA VAL A 102 -0.73 -5.36 -7.72
C VAL A 102 -2.23 -5.12 -7.51
N GLU A 103 -2.86 -5.81 -6.56
CA GLU A 103 -4.29 -5.61 -6.24
C GLU A 103 -4.57 -4.19 -5.72
N VAL A 104 -3.70 -3.66 -4.87
CA VAL A 104 -3.80 -2.27 -4.40
C VAL A 104 -3.56 -1.29 -5.53
N ALA A 105 -2.51 -1.48 -6.34
CA ALA A 105 -2.21 -0.62 -7.47
C ALA A 105 -3.38 -0.56 -8.48
N ARG A 106 -4.02 -1.70 -8.76
CA ARG A 106 -5.22 -1.78 -9.60
C ARG A 106 -6.40 -0.99 -9.04
N THR A 107 -6.51 -0.94 -7.71
CA THR A 107 -7.58 -0.23 -7.02
C THR A 107 -7.31 1.27 -6.92
N LEU A 108 -6.04 1.67 -6.71
CA LEU A 108 -5.61 3.07 -6.67
C LEU A 108 -5.57 3.72 -8.06
N PHE A 109 -5.17 2.96 -9.08
CA PHE A 109 -5.01 3.42 -10.46
C PHE A 109 -5.86 2.58 -11.44
N PRO A 110 -7.20 2.57 -11.29
CA PRO A 110 -8.08 1.78 -12.14
C PRO A 110 -8.03 2.22 -13.61
N ASP A 111 -7.82 3.52 -13.86
CA ASP A 111 -7.73 4.07 -15.21
C ASP A 111 -6.40 3.78 -15.92
N ALA A 112 -5.32 3.47 -15.19
CA ALA A 112 -4.05 3.05 -15.79
C ALA A 112 -4.14 1.67 -16.49
N LEU A 113 -5.21 0.90 -16.22
CA LEU A 113 -5.45 -0.44 -16.77
C LEU A 113 -6.47 -0.45 -17.91
N ARG A 114 -7.07 0.71 -18.21
CA ARG A 114 -7.88 0.85 -19.41
C ARG A 114 -6.94 1.23 -20.57
N PRO A 115 -6.79 0.38 -21.60
CA PRO A 115 -6.30 0.83 -22.89
C PRO A 115 -7.41 1.65 -23.54
N SER A 116 -7.71 2.80 -22.96
CA SER A 116 -8.52 3.84 -23.57
C SER A 116 -7.55 4.97 -23.82
N SER A 117 -7.18 5.10 -25.10
CA SER A 117 -6.75 6.34 -25.74
C SER A 117 -7.17 7.59 -24.94
N LEU A 118 -6.29 8.60 -24.78
CA LEU A 118 -6.38 9.88 -24.01
C LEU A 118 -5.58 9.81 -22.68
N PHE A 119 -4.49 10.54 -22.42
CA PHE A 119 -4.22 11.97 -22.62
C PHE A 119 -5.28 12.86 -21.96
N GLU A 120 -5.37 12.91 -20.62
CA GLU A 120 -5.81 14.12 -19.91
C GLU A 120 -5.66 14.01 -18.38
N ALA A 121 -4.70 14.78 -17.84
CA ALA A 121 -4.64 15.41 -16.51
C ALA A 121 -3.17 15.41 -16.03
N SER A 122 -2.45 16.52 -15.89
CA SER A 122 -2.70 17.92 -16.16
C SER A 122 -1.35 18.62 -16.13
N GLY A 123 -1.02 19.42 -17.13
CA GLY A 123 0.27 20.14 -17.17
C GLY A 123 0.53 20.93 -18.44
N VAL A 124 -0.43 21.74 -18.90
CA VAL A 124 -0.21 22.88 -19.81
C VAL A 124 -0.69 24.11 -19.03
N ALA A 125 -0.12 25.32 -19.03
CA ALA A 125 1.16 25.92 -19.37
C ALA A 125 1.02 27.42 -19.00
N VAL A 126 2.11 28.17 -18.75
CA VAL A 126 2.33 29.61 -19.08
C VAL A 126 3.61 30.06 -18.35
N GLY A 127 4.60 30.73 -18.93
CA GLY A 127 4.82 31.27 -20.27
C GLY A 127 6.27 31.74 -20.37
#